data_AF-A0A4V1URN1-F1
#
_entry.id   AF-A0A4V1URN1-F1
#
_cell.length_a   1.000
_cell.length_b   1.000
_cell.length_c   1.000
_cell.angle_alpha   90.00
_cell.angle_beta   90.00
_cell.angle_gamma   90.00
#
_symmetry.space_group_name_H-M   'P 1'
#
loop_
_entity.id
_entity.type
_entity.pdbx_description
1 polymer ?
#
loop_
_entity_poly.entity_id
_entity_poly.type
_entity_poly.pdbx_seq_one_letter_code
_entity_poly.pdbx_strand_id
1 'polypeptide(L)'
;MNRFLFPALVLLTPALGLAQDAFDYHCTDVTILQAKPVQKELSITEAQRTKMNSAASKHQAVLDGLDKQYKGKQVSQADYKKINPKLATAFFALKKDICAVLTAGQLKRLRELNLQRLGYAALNDPVVAKKIGLSDAQLKQYQAAFMAGGKQAAKLQEDTAKPIIDKFSKLKPKNEAEANTLRTRAAEEVGQAQQKVAPKIQQIEVATQKKMDGILTAKQKAYWKAILGKPFKPA
;
A
#
# COMPACT_ATOMS: atom_id res chain seq x y z
N MET A 1 -45.87 35.95 -36.35
CA MET A 1 -45.56 36.47 -35.00
C MET A 1 -45.25 35.30 -34.09
N ASN A 2 -43.98 35.18 -33.70
CA ASN A 2 -43.48 34.90 -32.35
C ASN A 2 -44.52 34.39 -31.30
N ARG A 3 -44.37 33.16 -30.77
CA ARG A 3 -43.73 32.86 -29.46
C ARG A 3 -44.04 31.44 -28.92
N PHE A 4 -42.95 30.70 -28.70
CA PHE A 4 -42.60 29.84 -27.55
C PHE A 4 -43.63 28.88 -26.93
N LEU A 5 -43.33 27.58 -27.02
CA LEU A 5 -43.35 26.60 -25.93
C LEU A 5 -42.55 25.35 -26.38
N PHE A 6 -41.27 25.29 -26.01
CA PHE A 6 -40.46 24.08 -26.14
C PHE A 6 -40.75 23.18 -24.92
N PRO A 7 -41.24 21.94 -25.08
CA PRO A 7 -41.15 20.97 -24.00
C PRO A 7 -39.68 20.57 -23.84
N ALA A 8 -39.21 20.62 -22.59
CA ALA A 8 -37.89 20.20 -22.19
C ALA A 8 -37.65 18.74 -22.59
N LEU A 9 -36.76 18.54 -23.56
CA LEU A 9 -36.19 17.24 -23.85
C LEU A 9 -35.25 16.90 -22.69
N VAL A 10 -35.75 16.16 -21.70
CA VAL A 10 -34.92 15.46 -20.73
C VAL A 10 -34.07 14.49 -21.52
N LEU A 11 -32.82 14.88 -21.79
CA LEU A 11 -31.78 13.95 -22.20
C LEU A 11 -31.58 12.97 -21.04
N LEU A 12 -32.28 11.85 -21.11
CA LEU A 12 -31.86 10.60 -20.49
C LEU A 12 -30.48 10.29 -21.06
N THR A 13 -29.43 10.81 -20.43
CA THR A 13 -28.10 10.24 -20.58
C THR A 13 -28.23 8.79 -20.18
N PRO A 14 -27.96 7.81 -21.08
CA PRO A 14 -27.87 6.44 -20.65
C PRO A 14 -26.78 6.42 -19.57
N ALA A 15 -27.14 5.96 -18.38
CA ALA A 15 -26.17 5.57 -17.37
C ALA A 15 -25.36 4.43 -17.98
N LEU A 16 -24.29 4.79 -18.69
CA LEU A 16 -23.22 3.89 -19.07
C LEU A 16 -22.75 3.28 -17.75
N GLY A 17 -23.18 2.03 -17.51
CA GLY A 17 -22.62 1.21 -16.46
C GLY A 17 -21.12 1.18 -16.66
N LEU A 18 -20.40 1.99 -15.89
CA LEU A 18 -18.96 2.07 -15.91
C LEU A 18 -18.46 0.72 -15.41
N ALA A 19 -18.15 -0.20 -16.33
CA ALA A 19 -17.25 -1.30 -16.02
C ALA A 19 -15.95 -0.63 -15.56
N GLN A 20 -15.73 -0.60 -14.24
CA GLN A 20 -14.48 -0.13 -13.68
C GLN A 20 -13.36 -0.95 -14.32
N ASP A 21 -12.36 -0.28 -14.89
CA ASP A 21 -11.25 -0.98 -15.53
C ASP A 21 -10.61 -1.91 -14.49
N ALA A 22 -10.58 -3.22 -14.79
CA ALA A 22 -10.06 -4.23 -13.88
C ALA A 22 -8.61 -3.95 -13.48
N PHE A 23 -7.83 -3.30 -14.36
CA PHE A 23 -6.47 -2.85 -14.04
C PHE A 23 -6.47 -1.73 -13.00
N ASP A 24 -7.40 -0.78 -13.12
CA ASP A 24 -7.51 0.34 -12.18
C ASP A 24 -7.91 -0.18 -10.81
N TYR A 25 -8.93 -1.04 -10.75
CA TYR A 25 -9.33 -1.72 -9.51
C TYR A 25 -8.21 -2.60 -8.93
N HIS A 26 -7.44 -3.30 -9.75
CA HIS A 26 -6.33 -4.12 -9.27
C HIS A 26 -5.29 -3.27 -8.53
N CYS A 27 -4.89 -2.15 -9.13
CA CYS A 27 -3.83 -1.28 -8.62
C CYS A 27 -4.27 -0.35 -7.48
N THR A 28 -5.55 -0.32 -7.10
CA THR A 28 -5.99 0.53 -6.00
C THR A 28 -5.68 -0.09 -4.64
N ASP A 29 -4.94 0.68 -3.85
CA ASP A 29 -4.90 0.57 -2.41
C ASP A 29 -5.76 1.71 -1.84
N VAL A 30 -6.84 1.35 -1.15
CA VAL A 30 -7.81 2.30 -0.60
C VAL A 30 -7.34 2.91 0.72
N THR A 31 -6.27 2.39 1.32
CA THR A 31 -5.77 2.92 2.60
C THR A 31 -5.19 4.34 2.45
N ILE A 32 -4.65 4.68 1.28
CA ILE A 32 -4.11 6.04 1.02
C ILE A 32 -5.20 7.12 1.01
N LEU A 33 -6.47 6.73 0.90
CA LEU A 33 -7.60 7.64 1.02
C LEU A 33 -7.77 8.20 2.43
N GLN A 34 -7.04 7.69 3.44
CA GLN A 34 -6.98 8.32 4.76
C GLN A 34 -6.26 9.68 4.74
N ALA A 35 -5.35 9.89 3.78
CA ALA A 35 -4.59 11.13 3.68
C ALA A 35 -5.43 12.26 3.07
N LYS A 36 -5.60 13.37 3.79
CA LYS A 36 -6.35 14.55 3.30
C LYS A 36 -5.87 15.07 1.93
N PRO A 37 -4.55 15.15 1.64
CA PRO A 37 -4.08 15.58 0.32
C PRO A 37 -4.56 14.68 -0.83
N VAL A 38 -4.64 13.36 -0.61
CA VAL A 38 -5.17 12.41 -1.61
C VAL A 38 -6.67 12.60 -1.82
N GLN A 39 -7.42 12.82 -0.74
CA GLN A 39 -8.86 13.11 -0.83
C GLN A 39 -9.14 14.39 -1.64
N LYS A 40 -8.33 15.44 -1.43
CA LYS A 40 -8.41 16.69 -2.19
C LYS A 40 -8.09 16.47 -3.67
N GLU A 41 -7.00 15.78 -3.97
CA GLU A 41 -6.59 15.43 -5.35
C GLU A 41 -7.67 14.67 -6.11
N LEU A 42 -8.36 13.75 -5.43
CA LEU A 42 -9.46 12.97 -6.02
C LEU A 42 -10.80 13.71 -5.99
N SER A 43 -10.85 14.92 -5.44
CA SER A 43 -12.07 15.71 -5.25
C SER A 43 -13.19 14.88 -4.59
N ILE A 44 -12.85 14.13 -3.53
CA ILE A 44 -13.81 13.30 -2.81
C ILE A 44 -14.88 14.19 -2.18
N THR A 45 -16.13 14.00 -2.59
CA THR A 45 -17.26 14.79 -2.06
C THR A 45 -17.63 14.32 -0.66
N GLU A 46 -18.39 15.15 0.07
CA GLU A 46 -18.91 14.78 1.37
C GLU A 46 -19.83 13.56 1.29
N ALA A 47 -20.71 13.49 0.28
CA ALA A 47 -21.57 12.33 0.06
C ALA A 47 -20.77 11.04 -0.18
N GLN A 48 -19.67 11.11 -0.95
CA GLN A 48 -18.77 9.98 -1.14
C GLN A 48 -18.06 9.59 0.16
N ARG A 49 -17.56 10.58 0.91
CA ARG A 49 -16.92 10.37 2.22
C ARG A 49 -17.85 9.66 3.20
N THR A 50 -19.12 10.07 3.28
CA THR A 50 -20.11 9.43 4.14
C THR A 50 -20.30 7.95 3.78
N LYS A 51 -20.38 7.61 2.49
CA LYS A 51 -20.48 6.22 2.03
C LYS A 51 -19.21 5.42 2.34
N MET A 52 -18.02 6.00 2.13
CA MET A 52 -16.74 5.36 2.47
C MET A 52 -16.60 5.12 3.97
N ASN A 53 -17.02 6.07 4.81
CA ASN A 53 -17.03 5.91 6.27
C ASN A 53 -17.97 4.80 6.70
N SER A 54 -19.15 4.68 6.07
CA SER A 54 -20.07 3.57 6.33
C SER A 54 -19.44 2.21 6.01
N ALA A 55 -18.71 2.11 4.88
CA ALA A 55 -17.95 0.90 4.55
C ALA A 55 -16.82 0.64 5.55
N ALA A 56 -16.09 1.68 5.96
CA ALA A 56 -15.01 1.59 6.95
C ALA A 56 -15.51 1.11 8.32
N SER A 57 -16.70 1.55 8.77
CA SER A 57 -17.29 1.07 10.03
C SER A 57 -17.53 -0.44 10.05
N LYS A 58 -17.92 -1.04 8.92
CA LYS A 58 -18.07 -2.51 8.82
C LYS A 58 -16.73 -3.22 8.96
N HIS A 59 -15.69 -2.68 8.31
CA HIS A 59 -14.33 -3.20 8.43
C HIS A 59 -13.80 -3.07 9.86
N GLN A 60 -14.00 -1.90 10.48
CA GLN A 60 -13.60 -1.63 11.86
C GLN A 60 -14.25 -2.59 12.84
N ALA A 61 -15.53 -2.92 12.67
CA ALA A 61 -16.21 -3.89 13.53
C ALA A 61 -15.56 -5.29 13.50
N VAL A 62 -15.00 -5.71 12.37
CA VAL A 62 -14.22 -6.96 12.28
C VAL A 62 -12.92 -6.84 13.07
N LEU A 63 -12.21 -5.72 12.93
CA LEU A 63 -10.96 -5.46 13.66
C LEU A 63 -11.22 -5.42 15.18
N ASP A 64 -12.25 -4.72 15.62
CA ASP A 64 -12.64 -4.61 17.03
C ASP A 64 -13.04 -5.98 17.61
N GLY A 65 -13.71 -6.82 16.81
CA GLY A 65 -14.06 -8.18 17.21
C GLY A 65 -12.82 -9.06 17.42
N LEU A 66 -11.84 -8.96 16.52
CA LEU A 66 -10.56 -9.66 16.64
C LEU A 66 -9.75 -9.13 17.82
N ASP A 67 -9.67 -7.81 18.01
CA ASP A 67 -9.00 -7.19 19.14
C ASP A 67 -9.60 -7.69 20.46
N LYS A 68 -10.93 -7.65 20.61
CA LYS A 68 -11.61 -8.19 21.80
C LYS A 68 -11.33 -9.68 22.03
N GLN A 69 -11.30 -10.48 20.96
CA GLN A 69 -11.05 -11.91 21.05
C GLN A 69 -9.63 -12.24 21.56
N TYR A 70 -8.65 -11.43 21.15
CA TYR A 70 -7.22 -11.65 21.40
C TYR A 70 -6.62 -10.68 22.43
N LYS A 71 -7.43 -9.81 23.05
CA LYS A 71 -6.99 -8.85 24.04
C LYS A 71 -6.24 -9.53 25.18
N GLY A 72 -5.00 -9.10 25.41
CA GLY A 72 -4.12 -9.66 26.44
C GLY A 72 -3.61 -11.08 26.18
N LYS A 73 -3.83 -11.64 24.98
CA LYS A 73 -3.35 -12.97 24.59
C LYS A 73 -2.17 -12.86 23.63
N GLN A 74 -1.20 -13.76 23.78
CA GLN A 74 -0.18 -13.95 22.76
C GLN A 74 -0.80 -14.67 21.56
N VAL A 75 -0.77 -14.03 20.39
CA VAL A 75 -1.30 -14.62 19.16
C VAL A 75 -0.33 -15.70 18.66
N SER A 76 -0.78 -16.95 18.63
CA SER A 76 0.03 -18.05 18.12
C SER A 76 0.06 -18.08 16.59
N GLN A 77 0.99 -18.83 15.99
CA GLN A 77 0.99 -19.03 14.53
C GLN A 77 -0.29 -19.73 14.03
N ALA A 78 -0.89 -20.59 14.84
CA ALA A 78 -2.17 -21.22 14.51
C ALA A 78 -3.31 -20.20 14.51
N ASP A 79 -3.29 -19.22 15.41
CA ASP A 79 -4.24 -18.11 15.42
C ASP A 79 -4.07 -17.21 14.20
N TYR A 80 -2.83 -16.87 13.83
CA TYR A 80 -2.57 -16.09 12.63
C TYR A 80 -3.17 -16.72 11.36
N LYS A 81 -3.07 -18.06 11.22
CA LYS A 81 -3.70 -18.79 10.09
C LYS A 81 -5.23 -18.64 10.06
N LYS A 82 -5.89 -18.45 11.20
CA LYS A 82 -7.34 -18.23 11.30
C LYS A 82 -7.73 -16.75 11.14
N ILE A 83 -6.90 -15.83 11.65
CA ILE A 83 -7.13 -14.39 11.62
C ILE A 83 -6.91 -13.84 10.20
N ASN A 84 -5.84 -14.26 9.53
CA ASN A 84 -5.42 -13.67 8.27
C ASN A 84 -6.49 -13.73 7.16
N PRO A 85 -7.21 -14.85 6.93
CA PRO A 85 -8.31 -14.88 5.96
C PRO A 85 -9.48 -13.95 6.31
N LYS A 86 -9.77 -13.73 7.60
CA LYS A 86 -10.81 -12.81 8.05
C LYS A 86 -10.42 -11.35 7.77
N LEU A 87 -9.18 -10.98 8.07
CA LEU A 87 -8.64 -9.66 7.76
C LEU A 87 -8.64 -9.41 6.25
N ALA A 88 -8.16 -10.39 5.46
CA ALA A 88 -8.15 -10.29 4.00
C ALA A 88 -9.57 -10.12 3.44
N THR A 89 -10.53 -10.96 3.86
CA THR A 89 -11.93 -10.86 3.44
C THR A 89 -12.53 -9.50 3.79
N ALA A 90 -12.33 -9.03 5.02
CA ALA A 90 -12.84 -7.74 5.47
C ALA A 90 -12.20 -6.58 4.69
N PHE A 91 -10.91 -6.69 4.35
CA PHE A 91 -10.22 -5.69 3.54
C PHE A 91 -10.70 -5.69 2.08
N PHE A 92 -10.89 -6.86 1.47
CA PHE A 92 -11.43 -6.94 0.10
C PHE A 92 -12.86 -6.40 0.02
N ALA A 93 -13.69 -6.67 1.03
CA ALA A 93 -15.02 -6.09 1.13
C ALA A 93 -14.96 -4.55 1.24
N LEU A 94 -14.08 -4.02 2.10
CA LEU A 94 -13.85 -2.58 2.21
C LEU A 94 -13.41 -1.97 0.88
N LYS A 95 -12.40 -2.57 0.23
CA LYS A 95 -11.89 -2.10 -1.07
C LYS A 95 -13.00 -2.09 -2.12
N LYS A 96 -13.80 -3.16 -2.20
CA LYS A 96 -14.95 -3.25 -3.12
C LYS A 96 -15.95 -2.13 -2.86
N ASP A 97 -16.39 -1.96 -1.62
CA ASP A 97 -17.40 -0.96 -1.25
C ASP A 97 -16.89 0.47 -1.51
N ILE A 98 -15.64 0.77 -1.16
CA ILE A 98 -15.03 2.08 -1.44
C ILE A 98 -14.91 2.33 -2.94
N CYS A 99 -14.41 1.36 -3.71
CA CYS A 99 -14.24 1.55 -5.15
C CYS A 99 -15.59 1.76 -5.85
N ALA A 100 -16.66 1.11 -5.40
CA ALA A 100 -18.01 1.30 -5.98
C ALA A 100 -18.56 2.73 -5.82
N VAL A 101 -18.00 3.53 -4.89
CA VAL A 101 -18.39 4.93 -4.66
C VAL A 101 -17.60 5.90 -5.56
N LEU A 102 -16.45 5.47 -6.09
CA LEU A 102 -15.59 6.27 -6.95
C LEU A 102 -16.09 6.29 -8.39
N THR A 103 -16.02 7.46 -9.03
CA THR A 103 -16.17 7.55 -10.48
C THR A 103 -15.00 6.86 -11.18
N ALA A 104 -15.15 6.53 -12.47
CA ALA A 104 -14.05 5.96 -13.26
C ALA A 104 -12.81 6.87 -13.27
N GLY A 105 -12.99 8.19 -13.37
CA GLY A 105 -11.89 9.15 -13.30
C GLY A 105 -11.17 9.16 -11.95
N GLN A 106 -11.93 9.08 -10.85
CA GLN A 106 -11.35 8.99 -9.51
C GLN A 106 -10.62 7.67 -9.28
N LEU A 107 -11.18 6.54 -9.74
CA LEU A 107 -10.52 5.24 -9.64
C LEU A 107 -9.21 5.22 -10.44
N LYS A 108 -9.25 5.73 -11.68
CA LYS A 108 -8.07 5.90 -12.52
C LYS A 108 -6.98 6.70 -11.82
N ARG A 109 -7.35 7.84 -11.24
CA ARG A 109 -6.40 8.70 -10.53
C ARG A 109 -5.88 8.03 -9.26
N LEU A 110 -6.73 7.31 -8.53
CA LEU A 110 -6.29 6.55 -7.35
C LEU A 110 -5.28 5.45 -7.72
N ARG A 111 -5.45 4.77 -8.86
CA ARG A 111 -4.43 3.86 -9.42
C ARG A 111 -3.12 4.59 -9.69
N GLU A 112 -3.15 5.76 -10.32
CA GLU A 112 -1.94 6.54 -10.63
C GLU A 112 -1.18 6.91 -9.34
N LEU A 113 -1.89 7.41 -8.32
CA LEU A 113 -1.31 7.77 -7.03
C LEU A 113 -0.67 6.56 -6.33
N ASN A 114 -1.31 5.39 -6.38
CA ASN A 114 -0.77 4.18 -5.80
C ASN A 114 0.49 3.70 -6.52
N LEU A 115 0.49 3.72 -7.86
CA LEU A 115 1.69 3.37 -8.64
C LEU A 115 2.83 4.37 -8.41
N GLN A 116 2.54 5.66 -8.27
CA GLN A 116 3.54 6.67 -7.92
C GLN A 116 4.13 6.43 -6.52
N ARG A 117 3.29 6.11 -5.53
CA ARG A 117 3.71 5.81 -4.16
C ARG A 117 4.61 4.58 -4.09
N LEU A 118 4.26 3.52 -4.81
CA LEU A 118 5.02 2.27 -4.85
C LEU A 118 6.28 2.39 -5.72
N GLY A 119 6.27 3.28 -6.71
CA GLY A 119 7.34 3.43 -7.68
C GLY A 119 7.64 2.10 -8.39
N TYR A 120 8.92 1.82 -8.60
CA TYR A 120 9.37 0.61 -9.27
C TYR A 120 8.95 -0.68 -8.54
N ALA A 121 8.74 -0.67 -7.21
CA ALA A 121 8.28 -1.86 -6.50
C ALA A 121 6.94 -2.39 -7.02
N ALA A 122 6.09 -1.55 -7.62
CA ALA A 122 4.84 -1.96 -8.24
C ALA A 122 5.02 -2.95 -9.41
N LEU A 123 6.18 -2.93 -10.09
CA LEU A 123 6.45 -3.84 -11.21
C LEU A 123 6.75 -5.28 -10.77
N ASN A 124 6.85 -5.55 -9.46
CA ASN A 124 6.86 -6.92 -8.96
C ASN A 124 5.48 -7.60 -9.06
N ASP A 125 4.40 -6.81 -9.20
CA ASP A 125 3.06 -7.32 -9.46
C ASP A 125 2.93 -7.76 -10.93
N PRO A 126 2.57 -9.02 -11.22
CA PRO A 126 2.49 -9.54 -12.58
C PRO A 126 1.49 -8.79 -13.48
N VAL A 127 0.39 -8.28 -12.92
CA VAL A 127 -0.63 -7.54 -13.68
C VAL A 127 -0.07 -6.19 -14.12
N VAL A 128 0.65 -5.50 -13.24
CA VAL A 128 1.32 -4.22 -13.56
C VAL A 128 2.47 -4.43 -14.54
N ALA A 129 3.31 -5.45 -14.29
CA ALA A 129 4.40 -5.82 -15.18
C ALA A 129 3.91 -6.12 -16.61
N LYS A 130 2.87 -6.94 -16.72
CA LYS A 130 2.24 -7.28 -18.01
C LYS A 130 1.61 -6.05 -18.68
N LYS A 131 1.04 -5.11 -17.91
CA LYS A 131 0.45 -3.87 -18.47
C LYS A 131 1.47 -3.03 -19.24
N ILE A 132 2.73 -3.02 -18.81
CA ILE A 132 3.81 -2.30 -19.52
C ILE A 132 4.59 -3.20 -20.49
N GLY A 133 4.23 -4.49 -20.57
CA GLY A 133 4.77 -5.45 -21.52
C GLY A 133 6.04 -6.17 -21.07
N LEU A 134 6.27 -6.39 -19.77
CA LEU A 134 7.34 -7.29 -19.32
C LEU A 134 7.00 -8.72 -19.74
N SER A 135 7.99 -9.44 -20.27
CA SER A 135 7.90 -10.89 -20.40
C SER A 135 8.05 -11.56 -19.04
N ASP A 136 7.60 -12.82 -18.93
CA ASP A 136 7.77 -13.61 -17.71
C ASP A 136 9.25 -13.76 -17.32
N ALA A 137 10.14 -13.84 -18.31
CA ALA A 137 11.58 -13.90 -18.08
C ALA A 137 12.11 -12.58 -17.48
N GLN A 138 11.69 -11.43 -18.04
CA GLN A 138 12.05 -10.11 -17.47
C GLN A 138 11.48 -9.95 -16.06
N LEU A 139 10.23 -10.36 -15.83
CA LEU A 139 9.60 -10.29 -14.50
C LEU A 139 10.36 -11.14 -13.47
N LYS A 140 10.77 -12.35 -13.82
CA LYS A 140 11.59 -13.20 -12.93
C LYS A 140 12.92 -12.54 -12.59
N GLN A 141 13.61 -11.97 -13.58
CA GLN A 141 14.86 -11.23 -13.35
C GLN A 141 14.62 -9.99 -12.47
N TYR A 142 13.53 -9.29 -12.69
CA TYR A 142 13.11 -8.11 -11.93
C TYR A 142 12.89 -8.45 -10.45
N GLN A 143 12.07 -9.47 -10.20
CA GLN A 143 11.78 -9.95 -8.84
C GLN A 143 13.04 -10.47 -8.16
N ALA A 144 13.92 -11.17 -8.88
CA ALA A 144 15.21 -11.62 -8.33
C ALA A 144 16.09 -10.44 -7.89
N ALA A 145 16.18 -9.37 -8.70
CA ALA A 145 16.91 -8.17 -8.34
C ALA A 145 16.32 -7.49 -7.09
N PHE A 146 14.98 -7.37 -7.04
CA PHE A 146 14.26 -6.81 -5.89
C PHE A 146 14.53 -7.61 -4.60
N MET A 147 14.35 -8.94 -4.66
CA MET A 147 14.58 -9.84 -3.51
C MET A 147 16.03 -9.81 -3.04
N ALA A 148 17.01 -9.77 -3.96
CA ALA A 148 18.42 -9.70 -3.60
C ALA A 148 18.75 -8.40 -2.85
N GLY A 149 18.23 -7.26 -3.33
CA GLY A 149 18.37 -5.97 -2.64
C GLY A 149 17.73 -5.98 -1.25
N GLY A 150 16.50 -6.50 -1.16
CA GLY A 150 15.79 -6.66 0.12
C GLY A 150 16.54 -7.55 1.11
N LYS A 151 17.11 -8.67 0.66
CA LYS A 151 17.93 -9.56 1.50
C LYS A 151 19.19 -8.85 2.00
N GLN A 152 19.84 -8.04 1.16
CA GLN A 152 21.02 -7.28 1.55
C GLN A 152 20.67 -6.22 2.61
N ALA A 153 19.56 -5.49 2.43
CA ALA A 153 19.09 -4.52 3.41
C ALA A 153 18.69 -5.19 4.73
N ALA A 154 17.93 -6.29 4.68
CA ALA A 154 17.52 -7.05 5.85
C ALA A 154 18.72 -7.60 6.63
N LYS A 155 19.72 -8.16 5.92
CA LYS A 155 20.96 -8.62 6.55
C LYS A 155 21.71 -7.49 7.24
N LEU A 156 21.79 -6.31 6.61
CA LEU A 156 22.45 -5.17 7.24
C LEU A 156 21.72 -4.69 8.50
N GLN A 157 20.39 -4.69 8.49
CA GLN A 157 19.58 -4.39 9.68
C GLN A 157 19.77 -5.44 10.78
N GLU A 158 19.78 -6.72 10.42
CA GLU A 158 20.01 -7.83 11.34
C GLU A 158 21.40 -7.77 11.97
N ASP A 159 22.45 -7.64 11.16
CA ASP A 159 23.84 -7.54 11.61
C ASP A 159 24.04 -6.30 12.52
N THR A 160 23.26 -5.23 12.30
CA THR A 160 23.26 -4.02 13.14
C THR A 160 22.55 -4.25 14.48
N ALA A 161 21.39 -4.92 14.48
CA ALA A 161 20.58 -5.11 15.68
C ALA A 161 21.06 -6.27 16.56
N LYS A 162 21.58 -7.34 15.96
CA LYS A 162 21.93 -8.59 16.63
C LYS A 162 22.88 -8.41 17.83
N PRO A 163 24.00 -7.66 17.74
CA PRO A 163 24.89 -7.47 18.88
C PRO A 163 24.22 -6.78 20.08
N ILE A 164 23.29 -5.87 19.81
CA ILE A 164 22.53 -5.14 20.83
C ILE A 164 21.53 -6.10 21.49
N ILE A 165 20.76 -6.83 20.68
CA ILE A 165 19.83 -7.84 21.18
C ILE A 165 20.57 -8.89 22.01
N ASP A 166 21.72 -9.38 21.55
CA ASP A 166 22.57 -10.36 22.25
C ASP A 166 23.17 -9.79 23.55
N LYS A 167 23.43 -8.48 23.64
CA LYS A 167 23.85 -7.80 24.87
C LYS A 167 22.72 -7.81 25.91
N PHE A 168 21.49 -7.46 25.51
CA PHE A 168 20.37 -7.36 26.45
C PHE A 168 19.75 -8.71 26.79
N SER A 169 19.78 -9.71 25.91
CA SER A 169 19.26 -11.05 26.18
C SER A 169 20.03 -11.82 27.25
N LYS A 170 21.30 -11.45 27.48
CA LYS A 170 22.16 -12.02 28.54
C LYS A 170 21.86 -11.46 29.93
N LEU A 171 21.13 -10.35 30.02
CA LEU A 171 20.78 -9.73 31.29
C LEU A 171 19.58 -10.46 31.90
N LYS A 172 19.67 -10.77 33.21
CA LYS A 172 18.61 -11.45 33.96
C LYS A 172 17.88 -10.43 34.84
N PRO A 173 16.72 -9.89 34.41
CA PRO A 173 15.97 -8.96 35.24
C PRO A 173 15.42 -9.67 36.49
N LYS A 174 15.42 -8.96 37.62
CA LYS A 174 14.94 -9.49 38.91
C LYS A 174 13.42 -9.41 39.04
N ASN A 175 12.78 -8.51 38.29
CA ASN A 175 11.34 -8.29 38.28
C ASN A 175 10.88 -7.73 36.93
N GLU A 176 9.57 -7.58 36.77
CA GLU A 176 8.96 -7.09 35.53
C GLU A 176 9.32 -5.64 35.21
N ALA A 177 9.45 -4.77 36.23
CA ALA A 177 9.83 -3.38 36.03
C ALA A 177 11.23 -3.27 35.41
N GLU A 178 12.21 -4.02 35.94
CA GLU A 178 13.55 -4.10 35.38
C GLU A 178 13.55 -4.72 33.97
N ALA A 179 12.75 -5.77 33.74
CA ALA A 179 12.60 -6.36 32.41
C ALA A 179 12.08 -5.33 31.39
N ASN A 180 11.11 -4.50 31.77
CA ASN A 180 10.57 -3.44 30.92
C ASN A 180 11.62 -2.35 30.66
N THR A 181 12.37 -1.91 31.67
CA THR A 181 13.48 -0.96 31.47
C THR A 181 14.53 -1.50 30.50
N LEU A 182 14.92 -2.77 30.62
CA LEU A 182 15.89 -3.40 29.71
C LEU A 182 15.37 -3.49 28.27
N ARG A 183 14.08 -3.82 28.08
CA ARG A 183 13.44 -3.83 26.75
C ARG A 183 13.41 -2.44 26.12
N THR A 184 13.04 -1.41 26.89
CA THR A 184 13.04 -0.02 26.40
C THR A 184 14.44 0.40 25.97
N ARG A 185 15.46 0.15 26.80
CA ARG A 185 16.84 0.46 26.45
C ARG A 185 17.34 -0.29 25.22
N ALA A 186 16.98 -1.57 25.09
CA ALA A 186 17.31 -2.36 23.91
C ALA A 186 16.67 -1.76 22.64
N ALA A 187 15.39 -1.38 22.72
CA ALA A 187 14.67 -0.77 21.60
C ALA A 187 15.27 0.59 21.21
N GLU A 188 15.65 1.42 22.18
CA GLU A 188 16.32 2.70 21.94
C GLU A 188 17.70 2.52 21.28
N GLU A 189 18.55 1.63 21.82
CA GLU A 189 19.87 1.35 21.26
C GLU A 189 19.76 0.79 19.83
N VAL A 190 18.82 -0.13 19.58
CA VAL A 190 18.54 -0.65 18.22
C VAL A 190 18.06 0.48 17.32
N GLY A 191 17.13 1.32 17.76
CA GLY A 191 16.61 2.45 16.98
C GLY A 191 17.71 3.43 16.58
N GLN A 192 18.60 3.78 17.50
CA GLN A 192 19.76 4.64 17.21
C GLN A 192 20.74 3.99 16.22
N ALA A 193 21.02 2.70 16.38
CA ALA A 193 21.89 1.96 15.46
C ALA A 193 21.27 1.87 14.06
N GLN A 194 19.96 1.64 13.98
CA GLN A 194 19.21 1.63 12.72
C GLN A 194 19.23 3.00 12.03
N GLN A 195 19.07 4.10 12.78
CA GLN A 195 19.19 5.45 12.21
C GLN A 195 20.58 5.69 11.61
N LYS A 196 21.64 5.21 12.26
CA LYS A 196 23.02 5.33 11.74
C LYS A 196 23.24 4.51 10.47
N VAL A 197 22.57 3.37 10.31
CA VAL A 197 22.70 2.51 9.13
C VAL A 197 21.72 2.87 8.01
N ALA A 198 20.71 3.71 8.28
CA ALA A 198 19.70 4.12 7.30
C ALA A 198 20.28 4.65 5.97
N PRO A 199 21.34 5.48 5.94
CA PRO A 199 21.94 5.90 4.67
C PRO A 199 22.49 4.74 3.83
N LYS A 200 23.04 3.70 4.47
CA LYS A 200 23.54 2.50 3.76
C LYS A 200 22.38 1.66 3.23
N ILE A 201 21.28 1.58 3.97
CA ILE A 201 20.04 0.92 3.48
C ILE A 201 19.51 1.67 2.25
N GLN A 202 19.44 3.00 2.31
CA GLN A 202 19.02 3.81 1.17
C GLN A 202 19.94 3.61 -0.06
N GLN A 203 21.25 3.49 0.14
CA GLN A 203 22.17 3.17 -0.96
C GLN A 203 21.89 1.80 -1.59
N ILE A 204 21.56 0.78 -0.77
CA ILE A 204 21.14 -0.54 -1.26
C ILE A 204 19.85 -0.41 -2.07
N GLU A 205 18.87 0.34 -1.59
CA GLU A 205 17.60 0.57 -2.28
C GLU A 205 17.82 1.26 -3.63
N VAL A 206 18.60 2.33 -3.68
CA VAL A 206 18.94 3.06 -4.92
C VAL A 206 19.68 2.14 -5.92
N ALA A 207 20.66 1.38 -5.44
CA ALA A 207 21.39 0.43 -6.28
C ALA A 207 20.47 -0.68 -6.83
N THR A 208 19.53 -1.15 -6.01
CA THR A 208 18.53 -2.15 -6.39
C THR A 208 17.58 -1.57 -7.44
N GLN A 209 17.10 -0.35 -7.23
CA GLN A 209 16.25 0.36 -8.18
C GLN A 209 16.95 0.57 -9.52
N LYS A 210 18.25 0.92 -9.53
CA LYS A 210 19.04 1.05 -10.76
C LYS A 210 19.14 -0.28 -11.51
N LYS A 211 19.36 -1.40 -10.81
CA LYS A 211 19.38 -2.74 -11.42
C LYS A 211 18.02 -3.08 -12.03
N MET A 212 16.94 -2.84 -11.29
CA MET A 212 15.56 -3.05 -11.75
C MET A 212 15.22 -2.21 -12.98
N ASP A 213 15.60 -0.93 -13.00
CA ASP A 213 15.40 -0.05 -14.15
C ASP A 213 16.22 -0.51 -15.38
N GLY A 214 17.39 -1.10 -15.18
CA GLY A 214 18.23 -1.67 -16.24
C GLY A 214 17.61 -2.87 -16.97
N ILE A 215 16.64 -3.56 -16.37
CA ILE A 215 15.93 -4.71 -16.97
C ILE A 215 14.86 -4.25 -17.98
N LEU A 216 14.39 -3.01 -17.82
CA LEU A 216 13.32 -2.43 -18.64
C LEU A 216 13.88 -1.86 -19.95
N THR A 217 13.17 -2.14 -21.04
CA THR A 217 13.40 -1.47 -22.33
C THR A 217 12.92 -0.02 -22.30
N ALA A 218 13.40 0.81 -23.24
CA ALA A 218 12.92 2.19 -23.39
C ALA A 218 11.40 2.27 -23.59
N LYS A 219 10.82 1.33 -24.36
CA LYS A 219 9.37 1.24 -24.58
C LYS A 219 8.61 0.93 -23.29
N GLN A 220 9.08 -0.03 -22.50
CA GLN A 220 8.49 -0.36 -21.19
C GLN A 220 8.57 0.82 -20.21
N LYS A 221 9.71 1.54 -20.18
CA LYS A 221 9.86 2.77 -19.38
C LYS A 221 8.90 3.88 -19.81
N ALA A 222 8.65 4.03 -21.11
CA ALA A 222 7.68 4.97 -21.62
C ALA A 222 6.24 4.61 -21.20
N TYR A 223 5.85 3.33 -21.31
CA TYR A 223 4.54 2.88 -20.82
C TYR A 223 4.38 3.03 -19.31
N TRP A 224 5.43 2.72 -18.55
CA TRP A 224 5.45 2.95 -17.11
C TRP A 224 5.15 4.41 -16.77
N LYS A 225 5.87 5.35 -17.39
CA LYS A 225 5.62 6.79 -17.22
C LYS A 225 4.20 7.20 -17.60
N ALA A 226 3.64 6.62 -18.66
CA ALA A 226 2.29 6.92 -19.10
C ALA A 226 1.23 6.50 -18.07
N ILE A 227 1.37 5.32 -17.44
CA ILE A 227 0.39 4.83 -16.45
C ILE A 227 0.54 5.47 -15.06
N LEU A 228 1.65 6.17 -14.80
CA LEU A 228 1.81 6.99 -13.60
C LEU A 228 0.96 8.27 -13.66
N GLY A 229 0.57 8.74 -14.84
CA GLY A 229 -0.19 9.98 -14.99
C GLY A 229 0.56 11.21 -14.47
N LYS A 230 -0.20 12.22 -14.03
CA LYS A 230 0.37 13.49 -13.55
C LYS A 230 1.06 13.30 -12.18
N PRO A 231 2.26 13.85 -11.95
CA PRO A 231 2.90 13.79 -10.63
C PRO A 231 1.99 14.31 -9.52
N PHE A 232 1.92 13.57 -8.42
CA PHE A 232 1.22 14.00 -7.22
C PHE A 232 2.03 15.08 -6.50
N LYS A 233 1.38 16.20 -6.18
CA LYS A 233 1.97 17.29 -5.42
C LYS A 233 1.10 17.52 -4.19
N PRO A 234 1.47 17.00 -3.01
CA PRO A 234 0.70 17.25 -1.81
C PRO A 234 0.75 18.76 -1.53
N ALA A 235 -0.42 19.40 -1.59
CA ALA A 235 -0.63 20.80 -1.22
C ALA A 235 -0.92 20.94 0.28
#